data_AF-A0A653BBH3-F1
#
_entry.id   AF-A0A653BBH3-F1
#
_cell.length_a   1.000
_cell.length_b   1.000
_cell.length_c   1.000
_cell.angle_alpha   90.00
_cell.angle_beta   90.00
_cell.angle_gamma   90.00
#
_symmetry.space_group_name_H-M   'P 1'
#
loop_
_entity.id
_entity.type
_entity.pdbx_description
1 polymer ?
#
loop_
_entity_poly.entity_id
_entity_poly.type
_entity_poly.pdbx_seq_one_letter_code
_entity_poly.pdbx_strand_id
1 'polypeptide(L)' 'MEMTAEAMRAAMQRYIELVDAGDVDGILALYADDARVEDPVGTPPLIGRTAIERFYHKGLGRN' A
#
# COMPACT_ATOMS: atom_id res chain seq x y z
N MET A 1 -3.27 -21.05 -4.85
CA MET A 1 -1.82 -20.98 -5.08
C MET A 1 -1.25 -20.13 -3.96
N GLU A 2 -0.44 -20.70 -3.08
CA GLU A 2 0.25 -19.91 -2.06
C GLU A 2 1.31 -19.02 -2.70
N MET A 3 1.54 -17.84 -2.12
CA MET A 3 2.55 -16.90 -2.57
C MET A 3 3.93 -17.42 -2.19
N THR A 4 4.84 -17.60 -3.15
CA THR A 4 6.21 -18.01 -2.85
C THR A 4 6.95 -16.90 -2.14
N ALA A 5 7.98 -17.24 -1.34
CA ALA A 5 8.81 -16.23 -0.69
C ALA A 5 9.44 -15.23 -1.66
N GLU A 6 9.77 -15.68 -2.89
CA GLU A 6 10.26 -14.82 -3.95
C GLU A 6 9.19 -13.84 -4.44
N ALA A 7 7.96 -14.32 -4.67
CA ALA A 7 6.84 -13.46 -5.04
C ALA A 7 6.52 -12.42 -3.94
N MET A 8 6.63 -12.79 -2.65
CA MET A 8 6.44 -11.84 -1.55
C MET A 8 7.50 -10.72 -1.57
N ARG A 9 8.78 -11.07 -1.79
CA ARG A 9 9.86 -10.08 -1.88
C ARG A 9 9.68 -9.17 -3.08
N ALA A 10 9.33 -9.72 -4.23
CA ALA A 10 9.06 -8.94 -5.44
C ALA A 10 7.92 -7.94 -5.23
N ALA A 11 6.82 -8.35 -4.57
CA ALA A 11 5.72 -7.46 -4.24
C ALA A 11 6.15 -6.32 -3.30
N MET A 12 6.95 -6.62 -2.27
CA MET A 12 7.48 -5.60 -1.35
C MET A 12 8.44 -4.64 -2.04
N GLN A 13 9.32 -5.14 -2.91
CA GLN A 13 10.24 -4.28 -3.67
C GLN A 13 9.46 -3.35 -4.61
N ARG A 14 8.45 -3.89 -5.31
CA ARG A 14 7.58 -3.10 -6.18
C ARG A 14 6.83 -2.02 -5.40
N TYR A 15 6.34 -2.34 -4.21
CA TYR A 15 5.70 -1.37 -3.33
C TYR A 15 6.62 -0.17 -3.03
N ILE A 16 7.87 -0.42 -2.67
CA ILE A 16 8.85 0.66 -2.38
C ILE A 16 9.13 1.51 -3.62
N GLU A 17 9.30 0.90 -4.80
CA GLU A 17 9.49 1.63 -6.07
C GLU A 17 8.33 2.58 -6.39
N LEU A 18 7.09 2.12 -6.15
CA LEU A 18 5.90 2.92 -6.41
C LEU A 18 5.73 4.07 -5.41
N VAL A 19 6.08 3.83 -4.13
CA VAL A 19 6.13 4.85 -3.09
C VAL A 19 7.16 5.93 -3.45
N ASP A 20 8.37 5.55 -3.88
CA ASP A 20 9.41 6.47 -4.33
C ASP A 20 8.98 7.29 -5.56
N ALA A 21 8.31 6.65 -6.52
CA ALA A 21 7.75 7.31 -7.70
C ALA A 21 6.54 8.23 -7.39
N GLY A 22 5.94 8.09 -6.21
CA GLY A 22 4.69 8.76 -5.83
C GLY A 22 3.49 8.32 -6.67
N ASP A 23 3.45 7.03 -7.07
CA ASP A 23 2.39 6.42 -7.89
C ASP A 23 1.33 5.75 -6.99
N VAL A 24 0.32 6.53 -6.59
CA VAL A 24 -0.75 6.06 -5.70
C VAL A 24 -1.60 4.97 -6.35
N ASP A 25 -1.91 5.08 -7.63
CA ASP A 25 -2.72 4.09 -8.35
C ASP A 25 -1.99 2.74 -8.43
N GLY A 26 -0.69 2.77 -8.72
CA GLY A 26 0.16 1.59 -8.70
C GLY A 26 0.25 0.94 -7.32
N ILE A 27 0.35 1.75 -6.25
CA ILE A 27 0.35 1.25 -4.87
C ILE A 27 -0.98 0.55 -4.56
N LEU A 28 -2.11 1.17 -4.91
CA LEU A 28 -3.45 0.63 -4.63
C LEU A 28 -3.72 -0.69 -5.37
N ALA A 29 -3.11 -0.89 -6.54
CA ALA A 29 -3.20 -2.14 -7.28
C ALA A 29 -2.54 -3.33 -6.54
N LEU A 30 -1.62 -3.07 -5.60
CA LEU A 30 -1.02 -4.11 -4.76
C LEU A 30 -1.91 -4.53 -3.59
N TYR A 31 -2.89 -3.71 -3.22
CA TYR A 31 -3.77 -3.96 -2.08
C TYR A 31 -5.03 -4.73 -2.49
N ALA A 32 -5.50 -5.64 -1.62
CA ALA A 32 -6.83 -6.21 -1.74
C ALA A 32 -7.94 -5.17 -1.49
N ASP A 33 -9.17 -5.45 -1.93
CA ASP A 33 -10.32 -4.54 -1.77
C ASP A 33 -10.61 -4.19 -0.30
N ASP A 34 -10.42 -5.17 0.59
CA ASP A 34 -10.65 -5.11 2.03
C ASP A 34 -9.35 -4.98 2.85
N ALA A 35 -8.26 -4.58 2.19
CA ALA A 35 -6.95 -4.48 2.82
C ALA A 35 -6.95 -3.57 4.05
N ARG A 36 -6.02 -3.84 4.96
CA ARG A 36 -5.85 -3.10 6.20
C ARG A 36 -4.46 -2.50 6.27
N VAL A 37 -4.38 -1.22 6.61
CA VAL A 37 -3.11 -0.51 6.84
C VAL A 37 -3.14 0.07 8.24
N GLU A 38 -2.07 -0.15 8.99
CA GLU A 38 -1.89 0.34 10.34
C GLU A 38 -0.59 1.13 10.41
N ASP A 39 -0.71 2.46 10.48
CA ASP A 39 0.43 3.37 10.50
C ASP A 39 0.11 4.61 11.37
N PRO A 40 0.77 4.81 12.53
CA PRO A 40 1.76 3.90 13.13
C PRO A 40 1.11 2.64 13.73
N VAL A 41 1.94 1.61 13.97
CA VAL A 41 1.53 0.38 14.67
C VAL A 41 0.97 0.72 16.06
N GLY A 42 -0.15 0.09 16.41
CA GLY A 42 -0.98 0.31 17.60
C GLY A 42 -2.22 1.19 17.36
N THR A 43 -2.39 1.76 16.16
CA THR A 43 -3.53 2.65 15.84
C THR A 43 -4.70 1.91 15.21
N PRO A 44 -5.93 2.46 15.25
CA PRO A 44 -7.05 1.90 14.50
C PRO A 44 -6.70 1.79 13.01
N PRO A 45 -6.83 0.60 12.40
CA PRO A 45 -6.40 0.41 11.03
C PRO A 45 -7.33 1.13 10.05
N LEU A 46 -6.74 1.62 8.97
CA LEU A 46 -7.46 2.00 7.76
C LEU A 46 -7.96 0.73 7.08
N ILE A 47 -9.21 0.74 6.63
CA ILE A 47 -9.84 -0.44 6.05
C ILE A 47 -10.35 -0.10 4.65
N GLY A 48 -9.93 -0.90 3.67
CA GLY A 48 -10.32 -0.83 2.28
C GLY A 48 -9.56 0.22 1.47
N ARG A 49 -9.55 0.03 0.15
CA ARG A 49 -8.74 0.84 -0.79
C ARG A 49 -9.01 2.35 -0.68
N THR A 50 -10.25 2.79 -0.50
CA THR A 50 -10.57 4.23 -0.40
C THR A 50 -9.95 4.89 0.84
N ALA A 51 -9.85 4.19 1.97
CA ALA A 51 -9.21 4.73 3.16
C ALA A 51 -7.69 4.82 2.98
N ILE A 52 -7.12 3.79 2.34
CA ILE A 52 -5.69 3.68 2.05
C ILE A 52 -5.24 4.70 0.98
N GLU A 53 -6.05 4.93 -0.06
CA GLU A 53 -5.83 5.95 -1.09
C GLU A 53 -5.67 7.34 -0.47
N ARG A 54 -6.62 7.73 0.39
CA ARG A 54 -6.58 9.02 1.10
C ARG A 54 -5.35 9.16 1.98
N PHE A 55 -4.86 8.05 2.55
CA PHE A 55 -3.64 8.04 3.34
C PHE A 55 -2.41 8.30 2.47
N TYR A 56 -2.26 7.61 1.33
CA TYR A 56 -1.13 7.82 0.42
C TYR A 56 -1.13 9.21 -0.20
N HIS A 57 -2.29 9.76 -0.61
CA HIS A 57 -2.34 11.14 -1.11
C HIS A 57 -1.89 12.16 -0.07
N LYS A 58 -2.23 11.96 1.22
CA LYS A 58 -1.77 12.82 2.31
C LYS A 58 -0.28 12.65 2.59
N GLY A 59 0.22 11.41 2.61
CA GLY A 59 1.60 11.09 2.97
C GLY A 59 2.62 11.41 1.88
N LEU A 60 2.27 11.22 0.61
CA LEU A 60 3.17 11.44 -0.53
C LEU A 60 3.12 12.86 -1.10
N GLY A 61 2.27 13.74 -0.55
CA GLY A 61 2.41 15.19 -0.68
C GLY A 61 2.29 15.77 -2.09
N ARG A 62 1.56 15.12 -3.00
CA ARG A 62 1.28 15.70 -4.34
C ARG A 62 -0.02 16.49 -4.32
N ASN A 63 0.10 17.81 -4.12
CA ASN A 63 -0.90 18.81 -4.54
C ASN A 63 -0.76 19.10 -6.03
#